data_AF-A0A7K6D1A5-F1
#
_entry.id   AF-A0A7K6D1A5-F1
#
_cell.length_a   1.000
_cell.length_b   1.000
_cell.length_c   1.000
_cell.angle_alpha   90.00
_cell.angle_beta   90.00
_cell.angle_gamma   90.00
#
_symmetry.space_group_name_H-M   'P 1'
#
loop_
_entity.id
_entity.type
_entity.pdbx_description
1 polymer ?
#
loop_
_entity_poly.entity_id
_entity_poly.type
_entity_poly.pdbx_seq_one_letter_code
_entity_poly.pdbx_strand_id
1 'polypeptide(L)'
;GKKKKKTRGDHFKLRFRKNFQALLEEQNLSAAEGPNYVSAAAAPSRLPQRHFCAVCGFPSAYTCVTCGARYCCTRCLGTHQDTR
;
A
#
# COMPACT_ATOMS: atom_id res chain seq x y z
N GLY A 1 -30.30 -42.38 25.15
CA GLY A 1 -29.07 -41.91 24.48
C GLY A 1 -29.13 -40.41 24.28
N LYS A 2 -28.25 -39.63 24.95
CA LYS A 2 -28.22 -38.17 24.84
C LYS A 2 -27.65 -37.76 23.47
N LYS A 3 -28.47 -37.12 22.62
CA LYS A 3 -28.03 -36.57 21.33
C LYS A 3 -26.98 -35.48 21.55
N LYS A 4 -25.74 -35.77 21.14
CA LYS A 4 -24.61 -34.82 21.16
C LYS A 4 -24.93 -33.68 20.19
N LYS A 5 -25.18 -32.48 20.72
CA LYS A 5 -25.42 -31.26 19.94
C LYS A 5 -24.14 -30.99 19.13
N LYS A 6 -24.17 -31.25 17.82
CA LYS A 6 -23.05 -30.96 16.93
C LYS A 6 -22.77 -29.45 17.01
N THR A 7 -21.54 -29.12 17.40
CA THR A 7 -21.00 -27.78 17.53
C THR A 7 -21.19 -27.01 16.22
N ARG A 8 -22.08 -26.01 16.20
CA ARG A 8 -22.20 -25.00 15.12
C ARG A 8 -21.00 -24.03 15.21
N GLY A 9 -19.79 -24.56 15.17
CA GLY A 9 -18.58 -23.86 15.63
C GLY A 9 -17.71 -23.21 14.55
N ASP A 10 -17.80 -23.63 13.29
CA ASP A 10 -16.87 -23.15 12.25
C ASP A 10 -17.54 -22.55 11.01
N HIS A 11 -18.66 -23.12 10.54
CA HIS A 11 -19.34 -22.60 9.35
C HIS A 11 -19.99 -21.21 9.54
N PHE A 12 -20.18 -20.75 10.78
CA PHE A 12 -20.73 -19.41 11.05
C PHE A 12 -19.66 -18.31 10.90
N LYS A 13 -18.38 -18.64 11.10
CA LYS A 13 -17.25 -17.72 10.93
C LYS A 13 -16.95 -17.43 9.45
N LEU A 14 -17.34 -18.34 8.55
CA LEU A 14 -17.29 -18.10 7.09
C LEU A 14 -18.43 -17.21 6.58
N ARG A 15 -19.50 -17.00 7.36
CA ARG A 15 -20.69 -16.29 6.89
C ARG A 15 -20.53 -14.77 6.97
N PHE A 16 -19.70 -14.28 7.88
CA PHE A 16 -19.31 -12.88 7.95
C PHE A 16 -17.96 -12.73 7.27
N ARG A 17 -17.96 -12.06 6.11
CA ARG A 17 -16.73 -11.60 5.47
C ARG A 17 -16.01 -10.69 6.46
N LYS A 18 -14.97 -11.21 7.12
CA LYS A 18 -14.03 -10.37 7.87
C LYS A 18 -13.46 -9.34 6.91
N ASN A 19 -13.43 -8.08 7.33
CA ASN A 19 -12.71 -7.07 6.58
C ASN A 19 -11.20 -7.31 6.73
N PHE A 20 -10.40 -6.66 5.89
CA PHE A 20 -8.94 -6.82 5.92
C PHE A 20 -8.35 -6.51 7.30
N GLN A 21 -8.88 -5.49 7.98
CA GLN A 21 -8.48 -5.08 9.33
C GLN A 21 -8.61 -6.23 10.35
N ALA A 22 -9.76 -6.90 10.38
CA ALA A 22 -9.99 -8.02 11.30
C ALA A 22 -9.07 -9.22 11.01
N LEU A 23 -8.71 -9.45 9.74
CA LEU A 23 -7.74 -10.49 9.38
C LEU A 23 -6.32 -10.16 9.83
N LEU A 24 -5.92 -8.88 9.77
CA LEU A 24 -4.62 -8.42 10.28
C LEU A 24 -4.53 -8.55 11.80
N GLU A 25 -5.57 -8.12 12.53
CA GLU A 25 -5.62 -8.20 13.98
C GLU A 25 -5.53 -9.65 14.49
N GLU A 26 -6.26 -10.57 13.84
CA GLU A 26 -6.20 -11.99 14.18
C GLU A 26 -4.81 -12.59 13.95
N GLN A 27 -4.15 -12.22 12.86
CA GLN A 27 -2.81 -12.73 12.60
C GLN A 27 -1.78 -12.12 13.55
N ASN A 28 -1.91 -10.85 13.92
CA ASN A 28 -1.04 -10.22 14.92
C ASN A 28 -1.19 -10.87 16.32
N LEU A 29 -2.37 -11.42 16.62
CA LEU A 29 -2.63 -12.19 17.84
C LEU A 29 -2.21 -13.67 17.73
N SER A 30 -1.99 -14.17 16.52
CA SER A 30 -1.51 -15.53 16.29
C SER A 30 0.00 -15.60 16.50
N ALA A 31 0.48 -16.55 17.31
CA ALA A 31 1.91 -16.83 17.48
C ALA A 31 2.53 -17.57 16.26
N ALA A 32 1.96 -17.37 15.07
CA ALA A 32 2.38 -18.07 13.86
C ALA A 32 3.73 -17.52 13.38
N GLU A 33 4.79 -18.34 13.51
CA GLU A 33 6.16 -18.00 13.13
C GLU A 33 6.41 -18.12 11.62
N GLY A 34 5.66 -17.38 10.80
CA GLY A 34 5.79 -17.37 9.34
C GLY A 34 5.78 -15.96 8.74
N PRO A 35 6.18 -15.80 7.46
CA PRO A 35 6.10 -14.51 6.79
C PRO A 35 4.66 -14.00 6.76
N ASN A 36 4.46 -12.78 7.27
CA ASN A 36 3.18 -12.11 7.38
C ASN A 36 3.08 -10.93 6.42
N TYR A 37 1.90 -10.29 6.39
CA TYR A 37 1.65 -9.10 5.56
C TYR A 37 2.68 -7.98 5.80
N VAL A 38 3.13 -7.81 7.04
CA VAL A 38 4.10 -6.76 7.42
C VAL A 38 5.52 -7.14 7.02
N SER A 39 5.92 -8.41 7.19
CA SER A 39 7.26 -8.91 6.87
C SER A 39 7.46 -9.10 5.37
N ALA A 40 6.38 -9.14 4.59
CA ALA A 40 6.44 -9.18 3.12
C ALA A 40 6.85 -7.83 2.50
N ALA A 41 6.95 -6.76 3.29
CA ALA A 41 7.39 -5.46 2.81
C ALA A 41 8.83 -5.51 2.27
N ALA A 42 9.03 -5.02 1.05
CA ALA A 42 10.35 -4.91 0.46
C ALA A 42 11.21 -3.88 1.22
N ALA A 43 12.50 -4.18 1.35
CA ALA A 43 13.48 -3.24 1.88
C ALA A 43 13.61 -2.00 0.98
N PRO A 44 14.03 -0.85 1.52
CA PRO A 44 14.27 0.35 0.72
C PRO A 44 15.34 0.12 -0.36
N SER A 45 15.25 0.88 -1.45
CA SER A 45 16.22 0.83 -2.56
C SER A 45 17.62 1.21 -2.09
N ARG A 46 18.63 0.46 -2.56
CA ARG A 46 20.05 0.78 -2.38
C ARG A 46 20.59 1.75 -3.44
N LEU A 47 19.80 2.05 -4.46
CA LEU A 47 20.18 2.90 -5.59
C LEU A 47 19.69 4.34 -5.41
N PRO A 48 20.43 5.33 -5.93
CA PRO A 48 20.01 6.73 -5.86
C PRO A 48 18.69 6.96 -6.59
N GLN A 49 17.89 7.89 -6.07
CA GLN A 49 16.62 8.27 -6.69
C GLN A 49 16.87 8.94 -8.04
N ARG A 50 16.08 8.56 -9.05
CA ARG A 50 16.07 9.22 -10.36
C ARG A 50 15.00 10.30 -10.37
N HIS A 51 15.30 11.42 -11.01
CA HIS A 51 14.40 12.55 -11.10
C HIS A 51 13.75 12.61 -12.48
N PHE A 52 12.43 12.44 -12.50
CA PHE A 52 11.61 12.51 -13.71
C PHE A 52 10.60 13.64 -13.61
N CYS A 53 10.18 14.15 -14.77
CA CYS A 53 9.15 15.16 -14.89
C CYS A 53 7.80 14.56 -14.52
N ALA A 54 7.07 15.20 -13.62
CA ALA A 54 5.75 14.73 -13.19
C ALA A 54 4.68 14.84 -14.28
N VAL A 55 4.93 15.61 -15.34
CA VAL A 55 3.99 15.84 -16.45
C VAL A 55 4.20 14.83 -17.58
N CYS A 56 5.45 14.59 -17.99
CA CYS A 56 5.76 13.81 -19.19
C CYS A 56 6.69 12.61 -18.96
N GLY A 57 7.21 12.41 -17.75
CA GLY A 57 8.06 11.27 -17.41
C GLY A 57 9.52 11.35 -17.89
N PHE A 58 9.91 12.33 -18.70
CA PHE A 58 11.31 12.53 -19.10
C PHE A 58 12.19 13.01 -17.94
N PRO A 59 13.53 12.82 -17.99
CA PRO A 59 14.43 13.32 -16.95
C PRO A 59 14.20 14.80 -16.64
N SER A 60 14.08 15.14 -15.36
CA SER A 60 13.81 16.50 -14.91
C SER A 60 15.08 17.17 -14.39
N ALA A 61 15.37 18.35 -14.92
CA ALA A 61 16.45 19.22 -14.45
C ALA A 61 15.97 20.25 -13.42
N TYR A 62 14.65 20.50 -13.34
CA TYR A 62 14.08 21.58 -12.56
C TYR A 62 13.09 21.10 -11.50
N THR A 63 12.92 21.92 -10.48
CA THR A 63 12.05 21.68 -9.33
C THR A 63 11.17 22.89 -9.09
N CYS A 64 9.87 22.68 -8.90
CA CYS A 64 8.94 23.73 -8.56
C CYS A 64 9.18 24.20 -7.13
N VAL A 65 9.25 25.52 -6.93
CA VAL A 65 9.55 26.13 -5.63
C VAL A 65 8.40 26.05 -4.62
N THR A 66 7.16 25.86 -5.09
CA THR A 66 5.98 25.83 -4.22
C THR A 66 5.71 24.45 -3.64
N CYS A 67 5.80 23.40 -4.45
CA CYS A 67 5.42 22.03 -4.06
C CYS A 67 6.55 21.00 -4.17
N GLY A 68 7.72 21.37 -4.71
CA GLY A 68 8.84 20.45 -4.92
C GLY A 68 8.66 19.46 -6.07
N ALA A 69 7.56 19.55 -6.84
CA ALA A 69 7.35 18.70 -8.01
C ALA A 69 8.41 19.00 -9.09
N ARG A 70 8.87 17.95 -9.78
CA ARG A 70 9.92 18.07 -10.79
C ARG A 70 9.35 18.24 -12.19
N TYR A 71 10.00 19.06 -13.01
CA TYR A 71 9.62 19.27 -14.42
C TYR A 71 10.85 19.34 -15.34
N CYS A 72 10.65 19.05 -16.62
CA CYS A 72 11.76 19.03 -17.60
C CYS A 72 11.91 20.35 -18.38
N CYS A 73 10.83 21.11 -18.59
CA CYS A 73 10.84 22.35 -19.38
C CYS A 73 9.72 23.31 -18.97
N THR A 74 9.78 24.55 -19.45
CA THR A 74 8.79 25.61 -19.17
C THR A 74 7.37 25.22 -19.59
N ARG A 75 7.21 24.44 -20.67
CA ARG A 75 5.90 23.92 -21.08
C ARG A 75 5.29 23.03 -19.99
N CYS A 76 6.10 22.11 -19.44
CA CYS A 76 5.66 21.28 -18.33
C CYS A 76 5.47 22.07 -17.04
N LEU A 77 6.21 23.17 -16.83
CA LEU A 77 5.96 24.09 -15.71
C LEU A 77 4.58 24.75 -15.83
N GLY A 78 4.21 25.22 -17.02
CA GLY A 78 2.87 25.79 -17.26
C GLY A 78 1.77 24.76 -16.95
N THR A 79 1.86 23.58 -17.55
CA THR A 79 0.90 22.49 -17.27
C THR A 79 0.87 22.11 -15.78
N HIS A 80 2.03 22.13 -15.12
CA HIS A 80 2.11 21.87 -13.69
C HIS A 80 1.35 22.93 -12.88
N GLN A 81 1.56 24.22 -13.15
CA GLN A 81 0.90 25.33 -12.45
C GLN A 81 -0.61 25.39 -12.71
N ASP A 82 -1.06 24.96 -13.89
CA ASP A 82 -2.48 24.95 -14.23
C ASP A 82 -3.26 23.85 -13.50
N THR A 83 -2.58 22.76 -13.11
CA THR A 83 -3.23 21.53 -12.61
C THR A 83 -2.86 21.13 -11.18
N ARG A 84 -1.87 21.77 -10.55
CA ARG A 84 -1.37 21.46 -9.20
C ARG A 84 -0.88 22.70 -8.46
#